data_AF-A0A7W1PU83-F1
#
_entry.id   AF-A0A7W1PU83-F1
#
_cell.length_a   1.000
_cell.length_b   1.000
_cell.length_c   1.000
_cell.angle_alpha   90.00
_cell.angle_beta   90.00
_cell.angle_gamma   90.00
#
_symmetry.space_group_name_H-M   'P 1'
#
loop_
_entity.id
_entity.type
_entity.pdbx_description
1 polymer ?
#
loop_
_entity_poly.entity_id
_entity_poly.type
_entity_poly.pdbx_seq_one_letter_code
_entity_poly.pdbx_strand_id
1 'polypeptide(L)'
;MAQDITKAIEKYKAALATVAYGYVDSVDEGKLVENAIIGMLHELDPHSVYISKEELREMNEPLVGNFEGVGIQFQILNDTILVVNAIPGGPSEKLGIQAGDKIVKIEKENVAGTGIKNNDVM
;
A
#
# COMPACT_ATOMS: atom_id res chain seq x y z
N MET A 1 -0.83 3.88 38.61
CA MET A 1 -0.85 3.04 37.39
C MET A 1 -2.17 3.17 36.62
N ALA A 2 -3.31 2.66 37.11
CA ALA A 2 -4.60 2.83 36.40
C ALA A 2 -5.03 4.31 36.26
N GLN A 3 -4.85 5.10 37.32
CA GLN A 3 -5.23 6.52 37.36
C GLN A 3 -4.36 7.41 36.45
N ASP A 4 -3.10 7.03 36.21
CA ASP A 4 -2.17 7.76 35.34
C ASP A 4 -2.51 7.57 33.86
N ILE A 5 -2.91 6.35 33.49
CA ILE A 5 -3.36 6.02 32.12
C ILE A 5 -4.65 6.78 31.79
N THR A 6 -5.62 6.82 32.71
CA THR A 6 -6.85 7.59 32.51
C THR A 6 -6.54 9.07 32.24
N LYS A 7 -5.62 9.67 33.01
CA LYS A 7 -5.22 11.07 32.82
C LYS A 7 -4.53 11.31 31.47
N ALA A 8 -3.69 10.37 31.02
CA ALA A 8 -3.03 10.44 29.71
C ALA A 8 -4.03 10.38 28.56
N ILE A 9 -5.03 9.48 28.65
CA ILE A 9 -6.10 9.35 27.65
C ILE A 9 -6.93 10.65 27.57
N GLU A 10 -7.30 11.22 28.71
CA GLU A 10 -8.05 12.48 28.73
C GLU A 10 -7.25 13.65 28.13
N LYS A 11 -5.94 13.72 28.42
CA LYS A 11 -5.05 14.71 27.80
C LYS A 11 -5.00 14.55 26.28
N TYR A 12 -4.86 13.31 25.79
CA TYR A 12 -4.83 13.01 24.36
C TYR A 12 -6.15 13.39 23.67
N LYS A 13 -7.29 13.00 24.27
CA LYS A 13 -8.62 13.35 23.78
C LYS A 13 -8.83 14.86 23.69
N ALA A 14 -8.43 15.60 24.72
CA ALA A 14 -8.53 17.06 24.74
C ALA A 14 -7.67 17.69 23.63
N ALA A 15 -6.45 17.19 23.41
CA ALA A 15 -5.59 17.68 22.34
C ALA A 15 -6.20 17.42 20.95
N LEU A 16 -6.66 16.18 20.69
CA LEU A 16 -7.29 15.82 19.42
C LEU A 16 -8.53 16.67 19.14
N ALA A 17 -9.41 16.85 20.13
CA ALA A 17 -10.60 17.70 20.00
C ALA A 17 -10.23 19.17 19.73
N THR A 18 -9.21 19.69 20.41
CA THR A 18 -8.76 21.08 20.21
C THR A 18 -8.26 21.29 18.79
N VAL A 19 -7.53 20.34 18.23
CA VAL A 19 -7.07 20.42 16.82
C VAL A 19 -8.25 20.26 15.87
N ALA A 20 -9.11 19.27 16.08
CA ALA A 20 -10.24 19.00 15.18
C ALA A 20 -11.20 20.20 15.06
N TYR A 21 -11.48 20.90 16.17
CA TYR A 21 -12.43 22.03 16.18
C TYR A 21 -11.77 23.42 16.08
N GLY A 22 -10.49 23.53 16.41
CA GLY A 22 -9.80 24.82 16.53
C GLY A 22 -8.84 25.12 15.38
N TYR A 23 -8.60 24.18 14.48
CA TYR A 23 -7.71 24.40 13.34
C TYR A 23 -8.40 25.17 12.22
N VAL A 24 -7.62 25.96 11.48
CA VAL A 24 -8.13 26.86 10.43
C VAL A 24 -8.65 26.11 9.20
N ASP A 25 -8.08 24.95 8.91
CA ASP A 25 -8.42 24.09 7.77
C ASP A 25 -9.18 22.84 8.22
N SER A 26 -9.82 22.17 7.25
CA SER A 26 -10.42 20.85 7.48
C SER A 26 -9.36 19.84 7.93
N VAL A 27 -9.64 19.17 9.04
CA VAL A 27 -8.75 18.16 9.63
C VAL A 27 -9.32 16.77 9.38
N ASP A 28 -8.47 15.85 8.94
CA ASP A 28 -8.78 14.42 8.90
C ASP A 28 -8.42 13.78 10.24
N GLU A 29 -9.41 13.59 11.11
CA GLU A 29 -9.16 13.06 12.45
C GLU A 29 -8.65 11.63 12.42
N GLY A 30 -9.10 10.83 11.44
CA GLY A 30 -8.64 9.46 11.23
C GLY A 30 -7.14 9.44 10.99
N LYS A 31 -6.68 10.22 10.01
CA LYS A 31 -5.25 10.32 9.67
C LYS A 31 -4.40 10.86 10.82
N LEU A 32 -4.93 11.80 11.61
CA LEU A 32 -4.22 12.29 12.80
C LEU A 32 -4.02 11.20 13.86
N VAL A 33 -5.04 10.37 14.09
CA VAL A 33 -4.95 9.26 15.04
C VAL A 33 -3.95 8.21 14.55
N GLU A 34 -3.96 7.85 13.27
CA GLU A 34 -2.98 6.90 12.71
C GLU A 34 -1.54 7.40 12.90
N ASN A 35 -1.28 8.67 12.58
CA ASN A 35 0.04 9.29 12.76
C ASN A 35 0.46 9.35 14.23
N ALA A 36 -0.47 9.59 15.15
CA ALA A 36 -0.18 9.58 16.58
C ALA A 36 0.22 8.19 17.07
N ILE A 37 -0.41 7.12 16.57
CA ILE A 37 -0.04 5.74 16.89
C ILE A 37 1.37 5.44 16.38
N ILE A 38 1.68 5.80 15.13
CA ILE A 38 3.02 5.62 14.55
C ILE A 38 4.08 6.36 15.38
N GLY A 39 3.81 7.62 15.75
CA GLY A 39 4.72 8.41 16.57
C GLY A 39 4.96 7.82 17.96
N MET A 40 3.93 7.27 18.61
CA MET A 40 4.09 6.58 19.91
C MET A 40 4.98 5.34 19.80
N LEU A 41 4.85 4.55 18.74
CA LEU A 41 5.67 3.35 18.54
C LEU A 41 7.12 3.69 18.19
N HIS A 42 7.34 4.71 17.36
CA HIS A 42 8.68 5.21 17.01
C HIS A 42 9.50 5.61 18.25
N GLU A 43 8.86 6.17 19.27
CA GLU A 43 9.53 6.58 20.52
C GLU A 43 9.91 5.37 21.41
N LEU A 44 9.23 4.23 21.25
CA LEU A 44 9.49 3.03 22.04
C LEU A 44 10.63 2.18 21.44
N ASP A 45 10.59 1.95 20.13
CA ASP A 45 11.58 1.12 19.43
C ASP A 45 11.57 1.43 17.91
N PRO A 46 12.73 1.71 17.28
CA PRO A 46 12.83 1.92 15.83
C PRO A 46 12.39 0.71 14.97
N HIS A 47 12.21 -0.47 15.56
CA HIS A 47 11.72 -1.66 14.87
C HIS A 47 10.23 -1.93 15.05
N SER A 48 9.53 -1.15 15.89
CA SER A 48 8.08 -1.27 16.05
C SER A 48 7.36 -0.53 14.93
N VAL A 49 6.55 -1.25 14.16
CA VAL A 49 5.76 -0.70 13.05
C VAL A 49 4.27 -0.86 13.31
N TYR A 50 3.50 0.15 12.92
CA TYR A 50 2.05 0.08 12.82
C TYR A 50 1.67 -0.07 11.36
N ILE A 51 0.78 -1.01 11.07
CA ILE A 51 0.24 -1.22 9.72
C ILE A 51 -1.25 -0.92 9.79
N SER A 52 -1.65 0.17 9.14
CA SER A 52 -3.05 0.59 9.07
C SER A 52 -3.89 -0.43 8.30
N LYS A 53 -5.21 -0.34 8.42
CA LYS A 53 -6.14 -1.20 7.66
C LYS A 53 -5.97 -1.04 6.14
N GLU A 54 -5.72 0.18 5.68
CA GLU A 54 -5.51 0.47 4.25
C GLU A 54 -4.20 -0.16 3.76
N GLU A 55 -3.10 0.05 4.49
CA GLU A 55 -1.80 -0.58 4.19
C GLU A 55 -1.89 -2.11 4.24
N LEU A 56 -2.60 -2.68 5.23
CA LEU A 56 -2.87 -4.10 5.27
C LEU A 56 -3.67 -4.55 4.05
N ARG A 57 -4.64 -3.76 3.56
CA ARG A 57 -5.38 -4.11 2.34
C ARG A 57 -4.45 -4.10 1.13
N GLU A 58 -3.65 -3.05 0.96
CA GLU A 58 -2.66 -2.95 -0.13
C GLU A 58 -1.61 -4.08 -0.07
N MET A 59 -1.17 -4.47 1.12
CA MET A 59 -0.25 -5.60 1.31
C MET A 59 -0.91 -6.96 1.01
N ASN A 60 -2.21 -7.10 1.28
CA ASN A 60 -2.95 -8.34 1.06
C ASN A 60 -3.56 -8.46 -0.34
N GLU A 61 -3.83 -7.36 -1.05
CA GLU A 61 -4.28 -7.35 -2.45
C GLU A 61 -3.43 -8.27 -3.36
N PRO A 62 -2.09 -8.23 -3.34
CA PRO A 62 -1.27 -9.15 -4.13
C PRO A 62 -1.29 -10.61 -3.62
N LEU A 63 -1.67 -10.84 -2.35
CA LEU A 63 -1.68 -12.17 -1.73
C LEU A 63 -3.03 -12.90 -1.89
N VAL A 64 -4.12 -12.14 -1.94
CA VAL A 64 -5.50 -12.63 -2.06
C VAL A 64 -5.99 -12.61 -3.52
N GLY A 65 -5.19 -12.04 -4.43
CA GLY A 65 -5.41 -12.13 -5.86
C GLY A 65 -5.65 -13.58 -6.29
N ASN A 66 -6.93 -13.93 -6.47
CA ASN A 66 -7.31 -15.01 -7.35
C ASN A 66 -6.54 -14.79 -8.65
N PHE A 67 -5.83 -15.81 -9.12
CA PHE A 67 -5.08 -15.78 -10.37
C PHE A 67 -6.05 -15.66 -11.57
N GLU A 68 -6.75 -14.54 -11.73
CA GLU A 68 -7.36 -14.15 -13.00
C GLU A 68 -6.32 -13.32 -13.75
N GLY A 69 -5.85 -13.85 -14.87
CA GLY A 69 -4.84 -13.18 -15.67
C GLY A 69 -4.25 -14.11 -16.73
N VAL A 70 -3.31 -13.57 -17.51
CA VAL A 70 -2.66 -14.29 -18.61
C VAL A 70 -1.62 -15.32 -18.13
N GLY A 71 -1.31 -15.34 -16.84
CA GLY A 71 -0.39 -16.30 -16.22
C GLY A 71 1.07 -15.85 -16.26
N ILE A 72 1.33 -14.59 -15.87
CA ILE A 72 2.68 -14.05 -15.70
C ILE A 72 2.86 -13.50 -14.29
N GLN A 73 4.06 -13.66 -13.76
CA GLN A 73 4.57 -12.89 -12.64
C GLN A 73 5.34 -11.70 -13.22
N PHE A 74 5.01 -10.49 -12.78
CA PHE A 74 5.65 -9.27 -13.25
C PHE A 74 6.11 -8.39 -12.08
N GLN A 75 6.96 -7.43 -12.40
CA GLN A 75 7.33 -6.32 -11.53
C GLN A 75 7.40 -5.04 -12.37
N ILE A 76 7.09 -3.89 -11.78
CA ILE A 76 7.26 -2.61 -12.46
C ILE A 76 8.69 -2.11 -12.18
N LEU A 77 9.51 -2.04 -13.23
CA LEU A 77 10.89 -1.56 -13.16
C LEU A 77 11.09 -0.38 -14.11
N ASN A 78 11.54 0.75 -13.59
CA ASN A 78 11.73 2.00 -14.35
C ASN A 78 10.49 2.36 -15.17
N ASP A 79 9.31 2.32 -14.52
CA ASP A 79 8.04 2.69 -15.15
C ASP A 79 7.68 1.81 -16.36
N THR A 80 8.01 0.52 -16.28
CA THR A 80 7.67 -0.47 -17.31
C THR A 80 7.40 -1.81 -16.65
N ILE A 81 6.36 -2.50 -17.10
CA ILE A 81 6.04 -3.85 -16.63
C ILE A 81 7.08 -4.81 -17.20
N LEU A 82 7.87 -5.43 -16.31
CA LEU A 82 8.88 -6.43 -16.61
C LEU A 82 8.36 -7.81 -16.17
N VAL A 83 8.33 -8.76 -17.09
CA VAL A 83 7.99 -10.15 -16.80
C VAL A 83 9.13 -10.77 -15.99
N VAL A 84 8.82 -11.17 -14.76
CA VAL A 84 9.74 -11.89 -13.88
C VAL A 84 9.73 -13.37 -14.24
N ASN A 85 8.55 -13.95 -14.46
CA ASN A 85 8.41 -15.34 -14.86
C ASN A 85 7.04 -15.59 -15.52
N ALA A 86 6.95 -16.57 -16.41
CA ALA A 86 5.66 -17.10 -16.85
C ALA A 86 5.27 -18.29 -15.94
N ILE A 87 3.98 -18.45 -15.66
CA ILE A 87 3.51 -19.60 -14.87
C ILE A 87 3.68 -20.87 -15.72
N PRO A 88 4.40 -21.90 -15.23
CA PRO A 88 4.59 -23.15 -15.95
C PRO A 88 3.25 -23.81 -16.32
N GLY A 89 3.09 -24.19 -17.59
CA GLY A 89 1.85 -24.73 -18.16
C GLY A 89 0.75 -23.69 -18.41
N GLY A 90 0.98 -22.42 -18.07
CA GLY A 90 0.03 -21.32 -18.22
C GLY A 90 -0.13 -20.82 -19.66
N PRO A 91 -1.13 -19.96 -19.93
CA PRO A 91 -1.37 -19.39 -21.26
C PRO A 91 -0.18 -18.61 -21.80
N SER A 92 0.45 -17.75 -20.98
CA SER A 92 1.59 -16.95 -21.39
C SER A 92 2.84 -17.76 -21.75
N GLU A 93 3.13 -18.85 -21.04
CA GLU A 93 4.25 -19.74 -21.39
C GLU A 93 3.99 -20.43 -22.74
N LYS A 94 2.75 -20.88 -22.99
CA LYS A 94 2.34 -21.47 -24.28
C LYS A 94 2.47 -20.49 -25.45
N LEU A 95 2.35 -19.20 -25.19
CA LEU A 95 2.54 -18.13 -26.16
C LEU A 95 4.01 -17.67 -26.26
N GLY A 96 4.91 -18.28 -25.48
CA GLY A 96 6.35 -18.04 -25.56
C GLY A 96 6.83 -16.80 -24.80
N ILE A 97 6.01 -16.24 -23.90
CA ILE A 97 6.43 -15.14 -23.01
C ILE A 97 7.47 -15.67 -22.03
N GLN A 98 8.57 -14.92 -21.87
CA GLN A 98 9.71 -15.33 -21.07
C GLN A 98 10.07 -14.30 -19.99
N ALA A 99 10.79 -14.78 -18.98
CA ALA A 99 11.43 -13.91 -17.99
C ALA A 99 12.36 -12.90 -18.70
N GLY A 100 12.20 -11.62 -18.36
CA GLY A 100 12.95 -10.51 -18.96
C GLY A 100 12.18 -9.74 -20.04
N ASP A 101 11.04 -10.23 -20.50
CA ASP A 101 10.20 -9.50 -21.45
C ASP A 101 9.64 -8.22 -20.83
N LYS A 102 9.52 -7.16 -21.64
CA LYS A 102 8.92 -5.90 -21.24
C LYS A 102 7.59 -5.71 -21.93
N ILE A 103 6.54 -5.46 -21.17
CA ILE A 103 5.24 -5.11 -21.73
C ILE A 103 5.23 -3.61 -22.01
N VAL A 104 5.22 -3.29 -23.29
CA VAL A 104 5.22 -1.89 -23.77
C VAL A 104 3.80 -1.41 -24.02
N LYS A 105 2.91 -2.32 -24.48
CA LYS A 105 1.53 -2.02 -24.83
C LYS A 105 0.60 -3.12 -24.38
N ILE A 106 -0.59 -2.75 -23.92
CA ILE A 106 -1.71 -3.64 -23.69
C ILE A 106 -2.84 -3.16 -24.60
N GLU A 107 -3.29 -4.03 -25.51
CA GLU A 107 -4.20 -3.69 -26.61
C GLU A 107 -3.71 -2.48 -27.44
N LYS A 108 -4.29 -1.29 -27.21
CA LYS A 108 -3.97 -0.04 -27.90
C LYS A 108 -3.33 1.00 -26.99
N GLU A 109 -3.21 0.72 -25.70
CA GLU A 109 -2.66 1.64 -24.72
C GLU A 109 -1.18 1.40 -24.51
N ASN A 110 -0.41 2.48 -24.44
CA ASN A 110 1.00 2.43 -24.08
C ASN A 110 1.12 2.36 -22.57
N VAL A 111 1.81 1.34 -22.07
CA VAL A 111 1.94 1.06 -20.63
C VAL A 111 3.39 1.20 -20.14
N ALA A 112 4.33 1.47 -21.05
CA ALA A 112 5.71 1.80 -20.69
C ALA A 112 5.93 3.32 -20.70
N GLY A 113 6.51 3.84 -19.60
CA GLY A 113 6.88 5.25 -19.45
C GLY A 113 5.72 6.19 -19.14
N THR A 114 4.62 5.67 -18.57
CA THR A 114 3.39 6.42 -18.30
C THR A 114 3.10 6.66 -16.81
N GLY A 115 3.98 6.23 -15.91
CA GLY A 115 3.85 6.33 -14.46
C GLY A 115 3.02 5.21 -13.82
N ILE A 116 2.92 4.04 -14.45
CA ILE A 116 2.03 2.96 -14.01
C ILE A 116 2.45 2.43 -12.64
N LYS A 117 1.45 2.27 -11.78
CA LYS A 117 1.57 1.64 -10.46
C LYS A 117 0.93 0.26 -10.48
N ASN A 118 1.23 -0.56 -9.47
CA ASN A 118 0.67 -1.91 -9.38
C ASN A 118 -0.87 -1.91 -9.43
N ASN A 119 -1.52 -0.91 -8.84
CA ASN A 119 -2.98 -0.78 -8.84
C ASN A 119 -3.58 -0.48 -10.23
N ASP A 120 -2.80 0.04 -11.17
CA ASP A 120 -3.26 0.35 -12.53
C ASP A 120 -3.20 -0.88 -13.46
N VAL A 121 -2.55 -1.96 -13.01
CA VAL A 121 -2.37 -3.22 -13.76
C VAL A 121 -3.36 -4.30 -13.32
N MET A 122 -3.97 -4.13 -12.14
CA MET A 122 -4.95 -5.06 -11.56
C MET A 122 -6.38 -4.80 -12.06
#